data_AF-A0A3B9XY32-F1
#
_entry.id   AF-A0A3B9XY32-F1
#
_cell.length_a   1.000
_cell.length_b   1.000
_cell.length_c   1.000
_cell.angle_alpha   90.00
_cell.angle_beta   90.00
_cell.angle_gamma   90.00
#
_symmetry.space_group_name_H-M   'P 1'
#
loop_
_entity.id
_entity.type
_entity.pdbx_description
1 polymer ?
#
loop_
_entity_poly.entity_id
_entity_poly.type
_entity_poly.pdbx_seq_one_letter_code
_entity_poly.pdbx_strand_id
1 'polypeptide(L)' 'MLKCIVFLIALVFSSGLLSQQARSVLFISSYHPGFPTFFDQLAGLRSVLQGENLRLDMEFLDSKR' A
#
# COMPACT_ATOMS: atom_id res chain seq x y z
N MET A 1 39.93 -18.55 2.11
CA MET A 1 38.76 -18.79 2.97
C MET A 1 38.12 -17.49 3.49
N LEU A 2 38.89 -16.53 4.01
CA LEU A 2 38.37 -15.25 4.53
C LEU A 2 37.59 -14.41 3.50
N LYS A 3 38.06 -14.34 2.25
CA LYS A 3 37.35 -13.64 1.14
C LYS A 3 35.95 -14.20 0.86
N CYS A 4 35.76 -15.51 0.98
CA CYS A 4 34.48 -16.17 0.76
C CYS A 4 33.49 -15.86 1.89
N ILE A 5 33.98 -15.76 3.12
CA ILE A 5 33.17 -15.41 4.30
C ILE A 5 32.68 -13.97 4.20
N VAL A 6 33.56 -13.02 3.84
CA VAL A 6 33.17 -11.62 3.63
C VAL A 6 32.14 -11.47 2.51
N PHE A 7 32.28 -12.24 1.43
CA PHE A 7 31.31 -12.25 0.33
C PHE A 7 29.94 -12.78 0.76
N LEU A 8 29.89 -13.85 1.55
CA LEU A 8 28.64 -14.40 2.09
C LEU A 8 27.94 -13.42 3.04
N ILE A 9 28.70 -12.73 3.90
CA ILE A 9 28.14 -11.72 4.82
C ILE A 9 27.56 -10.54 4.02
N ALA A 10 28.27 -10.06 2.99
CA ALA A 10 27.78 -8.98 2.13
C ALA A 10 26.48 -9.36 1.40
N LEU A 11 26.38 -10.60 0.93
CA LEU A 11 25.20 -11.10 0.22
C LEU A 11 23.97 -11.21 1.13
N VAL A 12 24.15 -11.58 2.40
CA VAL A 12 23.06 -11.65 3.40
C VAL A 12 22.63 -10.24 3.86
N PHE A 13 23.54 -9.27 3.90
CA PHE A 13 23.19 -7.89 4.28
C PHE A 13 22.38 -7.15 3.20
N SER A 14 22.58 -7.48 1.92
CA SER A 14 21.83 -6.84 0.82
C SER A 14 20.35 -7.20 0.78
N SER A 15 19.94 -8.37 1.28
CA SER A 15 18.54 -8.84 1.24
C SER A 15 17.65 -8.12 2.26
N GLY A 16 18.20 -7.69 3.39
CA GLY A 16 17.43 -7.02 4.46
C GLY A 16 16.98 -5.60 4.11
N LEU A 17 17.70 -4.92 3.22
CA LEU A 17 17.41 -3.52 2.85
C LEU A 17 16.25 -3.36 1.85
N LEU A 18 15.82 -4.44 1.18
CA LEU A 18 14.82 -4.36 0.10
C LEU A 18 13.39 -4.69 0.53
N SER A 19 13.16 -5.12 1.77
CA SER A 19 11.84 -5.58 2.21
C SER A 19 11.01 -4.44 2.85
N GLN A 20 10.81 -3.36 2.11
CA GLN A 20 9.80 -2.34 2.46
C GLN A 20 8.53 -2.62 1.66
N GLN A 21 7.89 -3.75 1.95
CA GLN A 21 6.71 -4.18 1.22
C GLN A 21 5.50 -3.31 1.58
N ALA A 22 4.89 -2.69 0.57
CA ALA A 22 3.70 -1.88 0.76
C ALA A 22 2.54 -2.75 1.26
N ARG A 23 1.79 -2.26 2.25
CA ARG A 23 0.60 -2.93 2.75
C ARG A 23 -0.52 -2.79 1.74
N SER A 24 -1.02 -3.90 1.21
CA SER A 24 -2.18 -3.90 0.32
C SER A 24 -3.47 -3.70 1.11
N VAL A 25 -4.27 -2.72 0.72
CA VAL A 25 -5.55 -2.37 1.34
C VAL A 25 -6.60 -2.28 0.24
N LEU A 26 -7.74 -2.94 0.45
CA LEU A 26 -8.90 -2.83 -0.42
C LEU A 26 -9.95 -1.97 0.27
N PHE A 27 -10.33 -0.86 -0.37
CA PHE A 27 -11.44 -0.01 0.06
C PHE A 27 -12.68 -0.30 -0.79
N ILE A 28 -13.71 -0.86 -0.17
CA ILE A 28 -15.00 -1.14 -0.82
C ILE A 28 -15.97 -0.05 -0.41
N SER A 29 -16.37 0.80 -1.36
CA SER A 29 -17.34 1.86 -1.16
C SER A 29 -18.75 1.39 -1.53
N SER A 30 -19.73 1.67 -0.67
CA SER A 30 -21.15 1.47 -0.98
C SER A 30 -21.69 2.46 -2.02
N TYR A 31 -20.97 3.57 -2.26
CA TYR A 31 -21.38 4.64 -3.16
C TYR A 31 -20.47 4.71 -4.39
N HIS A 32 -21.10 4.87 -5.56
CA HIS A 32 -20.40 5.16 -6.81
C HIS A 32 -19.77 6.58 -6.78
N PRO A 33 -18.69 6.85 -7.52
CA PRO A 33 -18.09 8.19 -7.63
C PRO A 33 -19.00 9.31 -8.12
N GLY A 34 -20.20 8.97 -8.60
CA GLY A 34 -21.23 9.94 -8.97
C GLY A 34 -21.94 10.59 -7.78
N PHE A 35 -21.77 10.07 -6.57
CA PHE A 35 -22.33 10.68 -5.36
C PHE A 35 -21.56 11.96 -4.98
N PRO A 36 -22.26 13.07 -4.63
CA PRO A 36 -21.62 14.37 -4.38
C PRO A 36 -20.50 14.35 -3.33
N THR A 37 -20.63 13.52 -2.29
CA THR A 37 -19.70 13.48 -1.15
C THR A 37 -18.60 12.44 -1.32
N PHE A 38 -18.56 11.70 -2.43
CA PHE A 38 -17.61 10.60 -2.61
C PHE A 38 -16.15 11.12 -2.56
N PHE A 39 -15.87 12.21 -3.25
CA PHE A 39 -14.52 12.76 -3.30
C PHE A 39 -14.09 13.37 -1.96
N ASP A 40 -15.02 13.92 -1.18
CA ASP A 40 -14.74 14.40 0.17
C ASP A 40 -14.35 13.24 1.11
N GLN A 41 -15.05 12.11 1.02
CA GLN A 41 -14.70 10.90 1.77
C GLN A 41 -13.33 10.37 1.36
N LEU A 42 -13.05 10.32 0.05
CA LEU A 42 -11.75 9.88 -0.46
C LEU A 42 -10.61 10.82 -0.03
N ALA A 43 -10.85 12.13 -0.05
CA ALA A 43 -9.89 13.13 0.41
C ALA A 43 -9.60 12.98 1.91
N GLY A 44 -10.64 12.80 2.73
CA GLY A 44 -10.52 12.53 4.15
C GLY A 44 -9.68 11.27 4.41
N LEU A 45 -10.00 10.16 3.74
CA LEU A 45 -9.24 8.91 3.87
C LEU A 45 -7.76 9.10 3.48
N ARG A 46 -7.47 9.77 2.36
CA ARG A 46 -6.10 10.05 1.92
C ARG A 46 -5.35 10.92 2.93
N SER A 47 -6.00 11.90 3.56
CA SER A 47 -5.33 12.79 4.53
C SER A 47 -4.78 12.05 5.75
N VAL A 48 -5.42 10.96 6.19
CA VAL A 48 -4.96 10.17 7.34
C VAL A 48 -3.97 9.08 6.95
N LEU A 49 -4.05 8.62 5.70
CA LEU A 49 -3.21 7.56 5.15
C LEU A 49 -1.96 8.08 4.44
N GLN A 50 -1.79 9.40 4.34
CA GLN A 50 -0.60 10.02 3.77
C GLN A 50 0.65 9.65 4.59
N GLY A 51 1.70 9.17 3.91
CA GLY A 51 2.97 8.79 4.53
C GLY A 51 3.06 7.30 4.90
N GLU A 52 1.96 6.56 4.87
CA GLU A 52 1.97 5.12 5.01
C GLU A 52 2.44 4.45 3.71
N ASN A 53 3.27 3.41 3.83
CA ASN A 53 3.68 2.58 2.70
C ASN A 53 2.54 1.60 2.36
N LEU A 54 1.49 2.11 1.72
CA LEU A 54 0.31 1.32 1.37
C LEU A 54 -0.05 1.40 -0.11
N ARG A 55 -0.58 0.28 -0.61
CA ARG A 55 -1.22 0.18 -1.91
C ARG A 55 -2.71 0.09 -1.68
N LEU A 56 -3.43 1.16 -2.04
CA LEU A 56 -4.88 1.24 -1.90
C LEU A 56 -5.56 0.91 -3.24
N ASP A 57 -6.24 -0.22 -3.31
CA ASP A 57 -7.15 -0.56 -4.39
C ASP A 57 -8.58 -0.17 -3.96
N MET A 58 -9.43 0.20 -4.91
CA MET A 58 -10.78 0.68 -4.64
C MET A 58 -11.81 0.00 -5.52
N GLU A 59 -12.88 -0.47 -4.89
CA GLU A 59 -14.00 -1.12 -5.56
C GLU A 59 -15.33 -0.53 -5.07
N PHE A 60 -16.36 -0.66 -5.89
CA PHE A 60 -17.71 -0.15 -5.60
C PHE A 60 -18.67 -1.33 -5.49
N LEU A 61 -19.49 -1.34 -4.44
CA LEU A 61 -20.61 -2.26 -4.38
C LEU A 61 -21.62 -1.86 -5.45
N ASP A 62 -22.16 -2.86 -6.15
CA ASP A 62 -23.33 -2.71 -7.01
C ASP A 62 -24.53 -2.35 -6.12
N SER A 63 -24.67 -1.06 -5.82
CA SER A 63 -25.89 -0.54 -5.23
C SER A 63 -26.95 -0.67 -6.30
N LYS A 64 -27.98 -1.50 -6.06
CA LYS A 64 -29.19 -1.61 -6.89
C LYS A 64 -30.02 -0.32 -6.99
N ARG A 65 -29.39 0.85 -7.04
CA ARG A 65 -29.98 2.19 -7.16
C ARG A 65 -29.09 3.06 -8.01
#